data_AF-A0A967AMM4-F1
#
_entry.id   AF-A0A967AMM4-F1
#
_cell.length_a   1.000
_cell.length_b   1.000
_cell.length_c   1.000
_cell.angle_alpha   90.00
_cell.angle_beta   90.00
_cell.angle_gamma   90.00
#
_symmetry.space_group_name_H-M   'P 1'
#
loop_
_entity.id
_entity.type
_entity.pdbx_description
1 polymer ?
#
loop_
_entity_poly.entity_id
_entity_poly.type
_entity_poly.pdbx_seq_one_letter_code
_entity_poly.pdbx_strand_id
1 'polypeptide(L)'
;MKYVIVHAGGIAHHPQEELGGRTPLQAAVTPHLDRLAQRGELGQLMIPAEGVHPGGGLIGTAILGYDPKKFYPGPGPLEAASLGVSATEQDVVYRCTMVTLAPEGGKSGEIKKLGPHVIMEDATAGLIETEEARDLLESINEQLGSETIQFYPGAGHRHLMVWVNGKPRVICTDPQTILGRSIADALPAGDGGDILRKLMDAAYLILRDHPINDERVAAGKKPANCLWLWGEGRAVMWPSLAEQYDIEGAVVATNDVHRGVGISAGLDSVDPERLEGGDLRTKAIVALEEFAKKDFVYVHAKLTDEVIHGTDIKAKVQGIEEFDRHLVGPLVEGLDKLGPYRFLVICDHSAGIQGPAFYAFGEGGGKDVGTAGRRFTEADASASSTPARDATKFANKFFSKS
;
A
#
# COMPACT_ATOMS: atom_id res chain seq x y z
N MET A 1 4.64 28.89 2.60
CA MET A 1 3.58 28.04 2.04
C MET A 1 3.79 26.65 2.58
N LYS A 2 2.77 25.98 3.13
CA LYS A 2 2.87 24.57 3.53
C LYS A 2 2.33 23.66 2.43
N TYR A 3 2.85 22.45 2.32
CA TYR A 3 2.48 21.47 1.31
C TYR A 3 2.01 20.18 1.99
N VAL A 4 0.83 19.70 1.64
CA VAL A 4 0.32 18.43 2.17
C VAL A 4 -0.12 17.52 1.03
N ILE A 5 0.35 16.27 1.06
CA ILE A 5 -0.24 15.20 0.26
C ILE A 5 -0.97 14.27 1.21
N VAL A 6 -2.25 14.00 0.93
CA VAL A 6 -3.04 12.97 1.62
C VAL A 6 -3.27 11.85 0.63
N HIS A 7 -2.60 10.73 0.83
CA HIS A 7 -2.80 9.52 0.05
C HIS A 7 -3.79 8.60 0.77
N ALA A 8 -5.00 8.51 0.25
CA ALA A 8 -6.10 7.71 0.77
C ALA A 8 -6.16 6.35 0.07
N GLY A 9 -5.67 5.30 0.73
CA GLY A 9 -5.67 3.94 0.21
C GLY A 9 -7.00 3.21 0.49
N GLY A 10 -7.55 2.56 -0.53
CA GLY A 10 -8.66 1.63 -0.39
C GLY A 10 -10.04 2.23 -0.10
N ILE A 11 -10.21 3.54 -0.31
CA ILE A 11 -11.53 4.19 -0.27
C ILE A 11 -12.23 4.15 -1.64
N ALA A 12 -11.49 4.01 -2.75
CA ALA A 12 -12.07 3.82 -4.08
C ALA A 12 -12.59 2.40 -4.27
N HIS A 13 -13.69 2.27 -5.00
CA HIS A 13 -14.29 0.96 -5.26
C HIS A 13 -15.14 0.94 -6.53
N HIS A 14 -15.52 -0.26 -6.95
CA HIS A 14 -16.58 -0.44 -7.94
C HIS A 14 -17.97 -0.16 -7.36
N PRO A 15 -18.94 0.26 -8.20
CA PRO A 15 -20.35 0.32 -7.85
C PRO A 15 -20.85 -0.97 -7.19
N GLN A 16 -21.64 -0.84 -6.13
CA GLN A 16 -22.20 -1.98 -5.39
C GLN A 16 -23.72 -2.02 -5.57
N GLU A 17 -24.25 -3.22 -5.81
CA GLU A 17 -25.70 -3.44 -5.96
C GLU A 17 -26.45 -3.03 -4.69
N GLU A 18 -25.92 -3.39 -3.51
CA GLU A 18 -26.46 -3.04 -2.19
C GLU A 18 -26.58 -1.54 -1.94
N LEU A 19 -25.81 -0.71 -2.67
CA LEU A 19 -25.81 0.75 -2.58
C LEU A 19 -26.64 1.42 -3.68
N GLY A 20 -27.41 0.63 -4.45
CA GLY A 20 -28.19 1.11 -5.58
C GLY A 20 -27.34 1.51 -6.79
N GLY A 21 -26.24 0.79 -7.02
CA GLY A 21 -25.31 1.08 -8.13
C GLY A 21 -24.34 2.23 -7.85
N ARG A 22 -24.17 2.63 -6.58
CA ARG A 22 -23.17 3.63 -6.15
C ARG A 22 -21.91 2.94 -5.61
N THR A 23 -20.78 3.62 -5.68
CA THR A 23 -19.57 3.22 -4.95
C THR A 23 -19.75 3.50 -3.44
N PRO A 24 -19.02 2.82 -2.53
CA PRO A 24 -18.98 3.15 -1.11
C PRO A 24 -18.63 4.63 -0.86
N LEU A 25 -17.68 5.18 -1.64
CA LEU A 25 -17.30 6.59 -1.54
C LEU A 25 -18.44 7.54 -1.95
N GLN A 26 -19.21 7.21 -2.99
CA GLN A 26 -20.42 7.96 -3.35
C GLN A 26 -21.52 7.89 -2.28
N ALA A 27 -21.63 6.76 -1.57
CA ALA A 27 -22.63 6.54 -0.53
C ALA A 27 -22.25 7.19 0.81
N ALA A 28 -20.96 7.30 1.11
CA ALA A 28 -20.44 7.90 2.34
C ALA A 28 -20.69 9.41 2.42
N VAL A 29 -20.86 9.92 3.65
CA VAL A 29 -20.91 11.35 3.97
C VAL A 29 -19.51 11.89 4.23
N THR A 30 -18.93 12.57 3.25
CA THR A 30 -17.52 13.03 3.24
C THR A 30 -17.37 14.54 3.05
N PRO A 31 -17.93 15.39 3.94
CA PRO A 31 -17.95 16.84 3.75
C PRO A 31 -16.56 17.48 3.63
N HIS A 32 -15.52 16.92 4.25
CA HIS A 32 -14.18 17.53 4.21
C HIS A 32 -13.47 17.25 2.88
N LEU A 33 -13.51 16.01 2.39
CA LEU A 33 -13.05 15.65 1.05
C LEU A 33 -13.84 16.39 -0.04
N ASP A 34 -15.17 16.47 0.10
CA ASP A 34 -16.03 17.22 -0.83
C ASP A 34 -15.63 18.70 -0.86
N ARG A 35 -15.34 19.31 0.31
CA ARG A 35 -14.84 20.69 0.38
C ARG A 35 -13.50 20.87 -0.34
N LEU A 36 -12.56 19.94 -0.18
CA LEU A 36 -11.28 19.98 -0.88
C LEU A 36 -11.46 19.83 -2.41
N ALA A 37 -12.32 18.92 -2.84
CA ALA A 37 -12.69 18.78 -4.24
C ALA A 37 -13.30 20.07 -4.78
N GLN A 38 -14.17 20.75 -4.02
CA GLN A 38 -14.80 22.00 -4.42
C GLN A 38 -13.79 23.15 -4.54
N ARG A 39 -12.87 23.29 -3.59
CA ARG A 39 -11.84 24.36 -3.56
C ARG A 39 -10.81 24.28 -4.68
N GLY A 40 -10.62 23.10 -5.27
CA GLY A 40 -9.49 22.83 -6.16
C GLY A 40 -9.87 22.36 -7.55
N GLU A 41 -8.89 21.78 -8.21
CA GLU A 41 -9.03 20.95 -9.38
C GLU A 41 -9.34 19.51 -8.94
N LEU A 42 -10.33 18.89 -9.57
CA LEU A 42 -10.65 17.47 -9.42
C LEU A 42 -10.43 16.81 -10.77
N GLY A 43 -9.79 15.64 -10.81
CA GLY A 43 -9.63 14.90 -12.04
C GLY A 43 -8.96 13.55 -11.84
N GLN A 44 -8.67 12.89 -12.96
CA GLN A 44 -7.98 11.60 -12.96
C GLN A 44 -6.47 11.78 -13.05
N LEU A 45 -5.73 10.88 -12.40
CA LEU A 45 -4.30 10.70 -12.57
C LEU A 45 -4.05 9.54 -13.53
N MET A 46 -3.07 9.73 -14.39
CA MET A 46 -2.51 8.68 -15.23
C MET A 46 -1.03 8.53 -14.95
N ILE A 47 -0.57 7.28 -14.94
CA ILE A 47 0.85 6.96 -14.92
C ILE A 47 1.20 6.47 -16.33
N PRO A 48 2.22 7.03 -16.99
CA PRO A 48 2.75 6.47 -18.23
C PRO A 48 3.26 5.03 -17.98
N ALA A 49 2.42 4.04 -18.22
CA ALA A 49 2.57 2.68 -17.69
C ALA A 49 3.32 1.69 -18.59
N GLU A 50 3.90 2.13 -19.70
CA GLU A 50 4.51 1.19 -20.65
C GLU A 50 5.78 0.54 -20.05
N GLY A 51 5.67 -0.72 -19.65
CA GLY A 51 6.79 -1.51 -19.09
C GLY A 51 7.01 -1.37 -17.59
N VAL A 52 6.05 -0.83 -16.83
CA VAL A 52 6.11 -0.73 -15.36
C VAL A 52 5.15 -1.73 -14.73
N HIS A 53 5.66 -2.59 -13.84
CA HIS A 53 4.81 -3.53 -13.10
C HIS A 53 3.90 -2.78 -12.11
N PRO A 54 2.59 -3.09 -12.06
CA PRO A 54 1.70 -2.48 -11.08
C PRO A 54 2.08 -2.94 -9.66
N GLY A 55 1.85 -2.08 -8.67
CA GLY A 55 2.02 -2.43 -7.26
C GLY A 55 1.91 -1.23 -6.34
N GLY A 56 1.89 -1.50 -5.02
CA GLY A 56 1.85 -0.45 -4.00
C GLY A 56 3.04 0.50 -4.13
N GLY A 57 2.81 1.78 -3.85
CA GLY A 57 3.88 2.80 -3.91
C GLY A 57 4.18 3.33 -5.32
N LEU A 58 3.64 2.73 -6.38
CA LEU A 58 3.80 3.21 -7.76
C LEU A 58 3.29 4.65 -7.93
N ILE A 59 2.05 4.91 -7.48
CA ILE A 59 1.47 6.26 -7.52
C ILE A 59 2.26 7.22 -6.64
N GLY A 60 2.63 6.78 -5.42
CA GLY A 60 3.48 7.56 -4.51
C GLY A 60 4.82 7.98 -5.16
N THR A 61 5.45 7.07 -5.89
CA THR A 61 6.68 7.34 -6.66
C THR A 61 6.42 8.42 -7.72
N ALA A 62 5.37 8.24 -8.52
CA ALA A 62 5.06 9.16 -9.62
C ALA A 62 4.71 10.57 -9.12
N ILE A 63 3.82 10.69 -8.13
CA ILE A 63 3.32 12.00 -7.65
C ILE A 63 4.40 12.84 -6.98
N LEU A 64 5.45 12.21 -6.43
CA LEU A 64 6.61 12.89 -5.86
C LEU A 64 7.63 13.32 -6.93
N GLY A 65 7.34 13.08 -8.22
CA GLY A 65 8.12 13.58 -9.36
C GLY A 65 9.09 12.56 -9.96
N TYR A 66 9.10 11.32 -9.46
CA TYR A 66 10.01 10.29 -9.93
C TYR A 66 9.40 9.50 -11.09
N ASP A 67 10.15 9.33 -12.18
CA ASP A 67 9.79 8.45 -13.28
C ASP A 67 9.77 6.99 -12.81
N PRO A 68 8.59 6.32 -12.76
CA PRO A 68 8.51 4.96 -12.26
C PRO A 68 9.36 3.96 -13.04
N LYS A 69 9.63 4.21 -14.33
CA LYS A 69 10.51 3.31 -15.13
C LYS A 69 11.93 3.23 -14.58
N LYS A 70 12.38 4.29 -13.90
CA LYS A 70 13.74 4.41 -13.37
C LYS A 70 13.79 4.17 -11.87
N PHE A 71 12.79 4.66 -11.15
CA PHE A 71 12.86 4.79 -9.70
C PHE A 71 11.91 3.87 -8.94
N TYR A 72 10.84 3.36 -9.55
CA TYR A 72 9.94 2.46 -8.84
C TYR A 72 10.56 1.05 -8.76
N PRO A 73 11.01 0.61 -7.57
CA PRO A 73 11.74 -0.63 -7.43
C PRO A 73 10.81 -1.82 -7.15
N GLY A 74 9.50 -1.62 -7.13
CA GLY A 74 8.53 -2.57 -6.59
C GLY A 74 8.30 -2.39 -5.08
N PRO A 75 7.27 -3.05 -4.52
CA PRO A 75 6.89 -2.86 -3.13
C PRO A 75 7.87 -3.50 -2.14
N GLY A 76 8.56 -4.59 -2.50
CA GLY A 76 9.55 -5.25 -1.64
C GLY A 76 10.68 -4.32 -1.20
N PRO A 77 11.43 -3.70 -2.13
CA PRO A 77 12.48 -2.74 -1.77
C PRO A 77 11.97 -1.51 -1.00
N LEU A 78 10.75 -1.05 -1.26
CA LEU A 78 10.14 0.05 -0.51
C LEU A 78 9.86 -0.36 0.95
N GLU A 79 9.31 -1.55 1.17
CA GLU A 79 9.12 -2.08 2.53
C GLU A 79 10.46 -2.30 3.24
N ALA A 80 11.50 -2.77 2.53
CA ALA A 80 12.84 -2.91 3.10
C ALA A 80 13.40 -1.56 3.60
N ALA A 81 13.24 -0.50 2.81
CA ALA A 81 13.63 0.85 3.23
C ALA A 81 12.90 1.31 4.49
N SER A 82 11.61 0.96 4.63
CA SER A 82 10.85 1.23 5.86
C SER A 82 11.41 0.45 7.06
N LEU A 83 11.62 -0.85 6.91
CA LEU A 83 12.07 -1.72 8.00
C LEU A 83 13.56 -1.56 8.35
N GLY A 84 14.30 -0.69 7.65
CA GLY A 84 15.74 -0.52 7.83
C GLY A 84 16.54 -1.74 7.35
N VAL A 85 15.96 -2.57 6.50
CA VAL A 85 16.62 -3.75 5.92
C VAL A 85 17.57 -3.27 4.83
N SER A 86 18.86 -3.53 5.02
CA SER A 86 19.90 -3.16 4.07
C SER A 86 19.91 -4.11 2.88
N ALA A 87 19.86 -3.56 1.67
CA ALA A 87 20.01 -4.29 0.41
C ALA A 87 20.88 -3.47 -0.55
N THR A 88 21.79 -4.13 -1.24
CA THR A 88 22.62 -3.51 -2.29
C THR A 88 21.89 -3.51 -3.63
N GLU A 89 22.43 -2.79 -4.63
CA GLU A 89 21.90 -2.79 -6.00
C GLU A 89 21.95 -4.16 -6.70
N GLN A 90 22.67 -5.14 -6.14
CA GLN A 90 22.74 -6.51 -6.65
C GLN A 90 21.72 -7.45 -6.01
N ASP A 91 21.20 -7.08 -4.84
CA ASP A 91 20.28 -7.89 -4.06
C ASP A 91 18.85 -7.70 -4.56
N VAL A 92 18.06 -8.77 -4.48
CA VAL A 92 16.64 -8.73 -4.84
C VAL A 92 15.82 -8.90 -3.58
N VAL A 93 14.99 -7.91 -3.29
CA VAL A 93 14.04 -7.95 -2.18
C VAL A 93 12.71 -8.41 -2.69
N TYR A 94 12.12 -9.38 -2.01
CA TYR A 94 10.76 -9.88 -2.24
C TYR A 94 9.92 -9.56 -1.02
N ARG A 95 8.66 -9.20 -1.23
CA ARG A 95 7.64 -9.42 -0.21
C ARG A 95 7.48 -10.92 0.00
N CYS A 96 7.34 -11.27 1.26
CA CYS A 96 7.15 -12.61 1.74
C CYS A 96 5.85 -12.61 2.55
N THR A 97 4.76 -13.04 1.93
CA THR A 97 3.43 -12.99 2.53
C THR A 97 3.03 -14.34 3.09
N MET A 98 2.61 -14.40 4.35
CA MET A 98 1.99 -15.59 4.90
C MET A 98 0.59 -15.76 4.34
N VAL A 99 0.32 -16.94 3.77
CA VAL A 99 -0.96 -17.25 3.13
C VAL A 99 -1.52 -18.59 3.63
N THR A 100 -2.81 -18.79 3.39
CA THR A 100 -3.48 -20.08 3.55
C THR A 100 -3.74 -20.69 2.18
N LEU A 101 -3.11 -21.83 1.94
CA LEU A 101 -3.34 -22.66 0.77
C LEU A 101 -4.20 -23.86 1.14
N ALA A 102 -5.15 -24.20 0.26
CA ALA A 102 -6.02 -25.35 0.43
C ALA A 102 -6.00 -26.25 -0.82
N PRO A 103 -6.22 -27.56 -0.68
CA PRO A 103 -6.43 -28.43 -1.82
C PRO A 103 -7.74 -28.11 -2.53
N GLU A 104 -7.73 -28.23 -3.86
CA GLU A 104 -8.91 -28.04 -4.70
C GLU A 104 -10.03 -29.03 -4.30
N GLY A 105 -11.25 -28.50 -4.11
CA GLY A 105 -12.40 -29.29 -3.66
C GLY A 105 -12.53 -29.46 -2.14
N GLY A 106 -11.71 -28.77 -1.33
CA GLY A 106 -11.91 -28.63 0.12
C GLY A 106 -11.77 -29.92 0.93
N LYS A 107 -11.26 -31.00 0.31
CA LYS A 107 -11.00 -32.25 1.01
C LYS A 107 -9.76 -32.09 1.90
N SER A 108 -9.74 -32.74 3.06
CA SER A 108 -8.58 -32.87 3.95
C SER A 108 -7.47 -33.75 3.33
N GLY A 109 -7.04 -33.43 2.11
CA GLY A 109 -5.93 -34.09 1.43
C GLY A 109 -4.64 -33.31 1.67
N GLU A 110 -3.58 -34.02 2.04
CA GLU A 110 -2.25 -33.42 2.16
C GLU A 110 -1.79 -32.85 0.82
N ILE A 111 -1.47 -31.56 0.78
CA ILE A 111 -0.76 -30.97 -0.36
C ILE A 111 0.67 -31.52 -0.30
N LYS A 112 1.03 -32.35 -1.29
CA LYS A 112 2.40 -32.90 -1.37
C LYS A 112 3.37 -31.93 -2.03
N LYS A 113 2.85 -31.07 -2.90
CA LYS A 113 3.60 -30.08 -3.67
C LYS A 113 2.67 -28.96 -4.14
N LEU A 114 3.17 -27.74 -4.21
CA LEU A 114 2.44 -26.63 -4.80
C LEU A 114 2.20 -26.88 -6.30
N GLY A 115 0.99 -26.60 -6.78
CA GLY A 115 0.61 -26.94 -8.15
C GLY A 115 -0.88 -26.72 -8.46
N PRO A 116 -1.41 -27.32 -9.55
CA PRO A 116 -2.73 -27.00 -10.08
C PRO A 116 -3.90 -27.34 -9.16
N HIS A 117 -3.74 -28.33 -8.29
CA HIS A 117 -4.77 -28.76 -7.34
C HIS A 117 -4.69 -28.04 -5.99
N VAL A 118 -4.06 -26.87 -5.95
CA VAL A 118 -3.93 -26.02 -4.77
C VAL A 118 -4.54 -24.66 -5.10
N ILE A 119 -5.37 -24.16 -4.19
CA ILE A 119 -6.00 -22.85 -4.31
C ILE A 119 -5.46 -21.89 -3.24
N MET A 120 -5.42 -20.60 -3.58
CA MET A 120 -5.18 -19.53 -2.62
C MET A 120 -6.47 -19.32 -1.82
N GLU A 121 -6.57 -19.89 -0.62
CA GLU A 121 -7.78 -19.77 0.21
C GLU A 121 -7.84 -18.40 0.89
N ASP A 122 -6.72 -17.94 1.44
CA ASP A 122 -6.63 -16.65 2.14
C ASP A 122 -5.23 -16.03 1.94
N ALA A 123 -5.17 -14.79 1.45
CA ALA A 123 -3.92 -14.09 1.16
C ALA A 123 -3.35 -13.30 2.36
N THR A 124 -3.94 -13.48 3.54
CA THR A 124 -3.56 -12.83 4.81
C THR A 124 -3.35 -13.81 5.96
N ALA A 125 -3.52 -15.11 5.69
CA ALA A 125 -3.61 -16.17 6.67
C ALA A 125 -4.64 -15.90 7.79
N GLY A 126 -5.78 -15.30 7.44
CA GLY A 126 -6.80 -14.87 8.39
C GLY A 126 -6.31 -13.76 9.31
N LEU A 127 -5.62 -12.77 8.73
CA LEU A 127 -5.02 -11.63 9.43
C LEU A 127 -4.22 -12.07 10.67
N ILE A 128 -3.28 -12.99 10.45
CA ILE A 128 -2.41 -13.51 11.51
C ILE A 128 -1.75 -12.38 12.32
N GLU A 129 -1.70 -12.55 13.64
CA GLU A 129 -1.10 -11.59 14.55
C GLU A 129 0.42 -11.54 14.36
N THR A 130 1.01 -10.36 14.59
CA THR A 130 2.43 -10.13 14.31
C THR A 130 3.35 -11.05 15.12
N GLU A 131 3.00 -11.33 16.37
CA GLU A 131 3.82 -12.19 17.24
C GLU A 131 3.78 -13.65 16.77
N GLU A 132 2.60 -14.20 16.48
CA GLU A 132 2.45 -15.55 15.91
C GLU A 132 3.19 -15.68 14.57
N ALA A 133 3.10 -14.66 13.71
CA ALA A 133 3.79 -14.65 12.43
C ALA A 133 5.32 -14.56 12.57
N ARG A 134 5.82 -13.87 13.61
CA ARG A 134 7.26 -13.77 13.87
C ARG A 134 7.86 -15.13 14.21
N ASP A 135 7.21 -15.89 15.09
CA ASP A 135 7.65 -17.24 15.49
C ASP A 135 7.68 -18.21 14.30
N LEU A 136 6.66 -18.15 13.43
CA LEU A 136 6.62 -18.91 12.19
C LEU A 136 7.76 -18.52 11.23
N LEU A 137 8.06 -17.22 11.11
CA LEU A 137 9.13 -16.74 10.24
C LEU A 137 10.52 -17.09 10.80
N GLU A 138 10.69 -17.11 12.11
CA GLU A 138 11.92 -17.56 12.76
C GLU A 138 12.22 -19.02 12.42
N SER A 139 11.21 -19.90 12.52
CA SER A 139 11.33 -21.31 12.11
C SER A 139 11.71 -21.49 10.64
N ILE A 140 11.25 -20.58 9.77
CA ILE A 140 11.65 -20.53 8.36
C ILE A 140 13.11 -20.09 8.23
N ASN A 141 13.53 -19.04 8.93
CA ASN A 141 14.90 -18.55 8.89
C ASN A 141 15.89 -19.62 9.38
N GLU A 142 15.56 -20.36 10.44
CA GLU A 142 16.40 -21.44 10.96
C GLU A 142 16.65 -22.55 9.94
N GLN A 143 15.64 -22.87 9.12
CA GLN A 143 15.68 -24.03 8.21
C GLN A 143 16.03 -23.67 6.77
N LEU A 144 15.60 -22.49 6.29
CA LEU A 144 15.74 -22.04 4.90
C LEU A 144 16.66 -20.82 4.75
N GLY A 145 16.98 -20.13 5.86
CA GLY A 145 17.91 -19.02 5.86
C GLY A 145 19.34 -19.48 5.55
N SER A 146 20.09 -18.62 4.86
CA SER A 146 21.50 -18.85 4.50
C SER A 146 22.20 -17.51 4.22
N GLU A 147 23.51 -17.52 4.00
CA GLU A 147 24.25 -16.30 3.61
C GLU A 147 23.68 -15.61 2.35
N THR A 148 22.93 -16.35 1.53
CA THR A 148 22.35 -15.83 0.28
C THR A 148 20.85 -15.54 0.36
N ILE A 149 20.14 -16.07 1.36
CA ILE A 149 18.69 -15.92 1.51
C ILE A 149 18.39 -15.61 2.97
N GLN A 150 17.75 -14.48 3.23
CA GLN A 150 17.40 -14.03 4.58
C GLN A 150 15.95 -13.57 4.62
N PHE A 151 15.20 -13.94 5.65
CA PHE A 151 13.82 -13.47 5.86
C PHE A 151 13.78 -12.45 6.99
N TYR A 152 12.99 -11.38 6.82
CA TYR A 152 12.90 -10.29 7.79
C TYR A 152 11.45 -10.09 8.24
N PRO A 153 11.19 -10.10 9.56
CA PRO A 153 9.84 -9.94 10.07
C PRO A 153 9.32 -8.51 9.84
N GLY A 154 8.17 -8.39 9.19
CA GLY A 154 7.32 -7.20 9.22
C GLY A 154 6.08 -7.41 10.11
N ALA A 155 4.97 -6.78 9.75
CA ALA A 155 3.73 -6.77 10.53
C ALA A 155 2.66 -7.73 9.97
N GLY A 156 2.03 -8.48 10.87
CA GLY A 156 1.01 -9.49 10.55
C GLY A 156 1.53 -10.50 9.53
N HIS A 157 0.81 -10.68 8.42
CA HIS A 157 1.18 -11.59 7.34
C HIS A 157 2.26 -11.06 6.37
N ARG A 158 2.83 -9.87 6.58
CA ARG A 158 3.71 -9.19 5.63
C ARG A 158 5.14 -9.18 6.14
N HIS A 159 6.03 -9.87 5.44
CA HIS A 159 7.45 -9.98 5.74
C HIS A 159 8.26 -9.74 4.47
N LEU A 160 9.59 -9.82 4.58
CA LEU A 160 10.49 -9.69 3.44
C LEU A 160 11.40 -10.91 3.32
N MET A 161 11.85 -11.15 2.09
CA MET A 161 12.98 -12.03 1.80
C MET A 161 14.00 -11.24 0.99
N VAL A 162 15.26 -11.23 1.42
CA VAL A 162 16.38 -10.71 0.64
C VAL A 162 17.14 -11.88 0.04
N TRP A 163 17.29 -11.84 -1.28
CA TRP A 163 18.14 -12.76 -2.04
C TRP A 163 19.41 -12.03 -2.48
N VAL A 164 20.51 -12.31 -1.80
CA VAL A 164 21.82 -11.69 -2.06
C VAL A 164 22.30 -12.08 -3.45
N ASN A 165 22.67 -11.10 -4.27
CA ASN A 165 23.00 -11.29 -5.69
C ASN A 165 21.92 -12.07 -6.48
N GLY A 166 20.65 -11.93 -6.07
CA GLY A 166 19.52 -12.66 -6.63
C GLY A 166 19.19 -12.31 -8.09
N LYS A 167 18.31 -13.13 -8.67
CA LYS A 167 17.84 -12.97 -10.05
C LYS A 167 16.70 -11.94 -10.13
N PRO A 168 16.87 -10.79 -10.81
CA PRO A 168 15.89 -9.69 -10.73
C PRO A 168 14.72 -9.82 -11.72
N ARG A 169 14.67 -10.89 -12.52
CA ARG A 169 13.67 -11.07 -13.59
C ARG A 169 12.76 -12.28 -13.34
N VAL A 170 12.63 -12.69 -12.08
CA VAL A 170 11.59 -13.64 -11.68
C VAL A 170 10.27 -12.90 -11.75
N ILE A 171 9.27 -13.50 -12.37
CA ILE A 171 7.91 -12.97 -12.43
C ILE A 171 7.14 -13.59 -11.28
N CYS A 172 6.68 -12.77 -10.34
CA CYS A 172 5.81 -13.21 -9.25
C CYS A 172 4.46 -12.51 -9.29
N THR A 173 3.47 -13.12 -8.64
CA THR A 173 2.08 -12.65 -8.65
C THR A 173 1.65 -12.22 -7.25
N ASP A 174 0.91 -11.11 -7.12
CA ASP A 174 0.30 -10.70 -5.86
C ASP A 174 -0.74 -11.74 -5.41
N PRO A 175 -0.63 -12.33 -4.20
CA PRO A 175 -1.53 -13.37 -3.72
C PRO A 175 -3.00 -12.89 -3.63
N GLN A 176 -3.24 -11.59 -3.43
CA GLN A 176 -4.58 -11.02 -3.37
C GLN A 176 -5.32 -11.13 -4.71
N THR A 177 -4.60 -11.15 -5.83
CA THR A 177 -5.20 -11.20 -7.18
C THR A 177 -5.70 -12.59 -7.58
N ILE A 178 -5.32 -13.62 -6.81
CA ILE A 178 -5.61 -15.04 -7.09
C ILE A 178 -6.45 -15.71 -6.01
N LEU A 179 -7.04 -14.94 -5.08
CA LEU A 179 -7.96 -15.44 -4.05
C LEU A 179 -9.06 -16.33 -4.65
N GLY A 180 -9.24 -17.51 -4.04
CA GLY A 180 -10.22 -18.52 -4.46
C GLY A 180 -9.89 -19.24 -5.76
N ARG A 181 -8.73 -19.00 -6.38
CA ARG A 181 -8.31 -19.59 -7.67
C ARG A 181 -7.13 -20.54 -7.48
N SER A 182 -6.91 -21.39 -8.48
CA SER A 182 -5.72 -22.24 -8.55
C SER A 182 -4.44 -21.39 -8.58
N ILE A 183 -3.41 -21.85 -7.88
CA ILE A 183 -2.11 -21.15 -7.83
C ILE A 183 -1.20 -21.48 -9.03
N ALA A 184 -1.56 -22.45 -9.89
CA ALA A 184 -0.65 -22.98 -10.91
C ALA A 184 -0.03 -21.90 -11.81
N ASP A 185 -0.86 -21.01 -12.34
CA ASP A 185 -0.42 -19.96 -13.27
C ASP A 185 0.20 -18.75 -12.56
N ALA A 186 0.17 -18.74 -11.22
CA ALA A 186 0.64 -17.65 -10.38
C ALA A 186 1.96 -17.96 -9.65
N LEU A 187 2.42 -19.21 -9.70
CA LEU A 187 3.71 -19.61 -9.14
C LEU A 187 4.85 -18.85 -9.83
N PRO A 188 5.95 -18.51 -9.11
CA PRO A 188 7.06 -17.76 -9.68
C PRO A 188 7.57 -18.37 -10.99
N ALA A 189 7.81 -17.53 -12.00
CA ALA A 189 8.26 -17.96 -13.33
C ALA A 189 9.49 -17.16 -13.81
N GLY A 190 10.15 -17.60 -14.88
CA GLY A 190 11.36 -16.95 -15.41
C GLY A 190 12.68 -17.38 -14.76
N ASP A 191 13.75 -16.63 -15.01
CA ASP A 191 15.11 -16.92 -14.51
C ASP A 191 15.17 -16.74 -12.98
N GLY A 192 15.35 -17.84 -12.25
CA GLY A 192 15.30 -17.90 -10.79
C GLY A 192 13.96 -18.36 -10.20
N GLY A 193 12.92 -18.52 -11.03
CA GLY A 193 11.60 -18.95 -10.56
C GLY A 193 11.59 -20.36 -9.98
N ASP A 194 12.45 -21.27 -10.44
CA ASP A 194 12.57 -22.62 -9.87
C ASP A 194 13.15 -22.63 -8.46
N ILE A 195 14.06 -21.70 -8.15
CA ILE A 195 14.62 -21.50 -6.82
C ILE A 195 13.53 -21.01 -5.88
N LEU A 196 12.77 -19.99 -6.28
CA LEU A 196 11.67 -19.47 -5.47
C LEU A 196 10.58 -20.53 -5.24
N ARG A 197 10.20 -21.30 -6.27
CA ARG A 197 9.23 -22.39 -6.11
C ARG A 197 9.71 -23.46 -5.13
N LYS A 198 11.01 -23.82 -5.16
CA LYS A 198 11.59 -24.75 -4.17
C LYS A 198 11.53 -24.20 -2.74
N LEU A 199 11.81 -22.90 -2.56
CA LEU A 199 11.68 -22.24 -1.26
C LEU A 199 10.22 -22.23 -0.78
N MET A 200 9.27 -21.92 -1.66
CA MET A 200 7.85 -21.93 -1.31
C MET A 200 7.34 -23.36 -0.99
N ASP A 201 7.75 -24.37 -1.77
CA ASP A 201 7.46 -25.78 -1.48
C ASP A 201 8.04 -26.18 -0.11
N ALA A 202 9.29 -25.81 0.19
CA ALA A 202 9.93 -26.13 1.47
C ALA A 202 9.27 -25.38 2.65
N ALA A 203 8.96 -24.10 2.47
CA ALA A 203 8.25 -23.31 3.47
C ALA A 203 6.87 -23.90 3.78
N TYR A 204 6.16 -24.39 2.76
CA TYR A 204 4.90 -25.09 2.97
C TYR A 204 5.05 -26.34 3.84
N LEU A 205 6.07 -27.17 3.58
CA LEU A 205 6.34 -28.37 4.37
C LEU A 205 6.65 -28.05 5.84
N ILE A 206 7.39 -26.96 6.10
CA ILE A 206 7.72 -26.52 7.45
C ILE A 206 6.47 -26.00 8.17
N LEU A 207 5.72 -25.11 7.51
CA LEU A 207 4.65 -24.37 8.16
C LEU A 207 3.39 -25.21 8.36
N ARG A 208 3.06 -26.12 7.43
CA ARG A 208 1.83 -26.92 7.53
C ARG A 208 1.78 -27.81 8.79
N ASP A 209 2.94 -28.24 9.26
CA ASP A 209 3.12 -29.16 10.40
C ASP A 209 3.61 -28.39 11.66
N HIS A 210 3.56 -27.05 11.63
CA HIS A 210 4.04 -26.20 12.72
C HIS A 210 3.01 -26.10 13.86
N PRO A 211 3.40 -26.22 15.15
CA PRO A 211 2.47 -26.21 16.29
C PRO A 211 1.53 -24.99 16.35
N ILE A 212 2.02 -23.80 16.01
CA ILE A 212 1.18 -22.58 15.90
C ILE A 212 0.02 -22.79 14.91
N ASN A 213 0.26 -23.45 13.77
CA ASN A 213 -0.81 -23.71 12.81
C ASN A 213 -1.80 -24.78 13.32
N ASP A 214 -1.35 -25.77 14.10
CA ASP A 214 -2.25 -26.70 14.77
C ASP A 214 -3.18 -25.97 15.76
N GLU A 215 -2.62 -25.06 16.56
CA GLU A 215 -3.38 -24.23 17.51
C GLU A 215 -4.37 -23.31 16.79
N ARG A 216 -3.94 -22.67 15.68
CA ARG A 216 -4.81 -21.84 14.84
C ARG A 216 -6.00 -22.63 14.31
N VAL A 217 -5.75 -23.82 13.74
CA VAL A 217 -6.80 -24.68 13.21
C VAL A 217 -7.74 -25.16 14.33
N ALA A 218 -7.20 -25.55 15.49
CA ALA A 218 -8.00 -25.93 16.66
C ALA A 218 -8.90 -24.78 17.16
N ALA A 219 -8.44 -23.54 17.02
CA ALA A 219 -9.20 -22.32 17.33
C ALA A 219 -10.14 -21.86 16.20
N GLY A 220 -10.23 -22.60 15.08
CA GLY A 220 -11.05 -22.23 13.92
C GLY A 220 -10.48 -21.06 13.09
N LYS A 221 -9.22 -20.67 13.32
CA LYS A 221 -8.50 -19.67 12.51
C LYS A 221 -7.90 -20.33 11.27
N LYS A 222 -7.62 -19.51 10.26
CA LYS A 222 -6.91 -19.94 9.04
C LYS A 222 -5.43 -20.19 9.35
N PRO A 223 -4.83 -21.33 8.91
CA PRO A 223 -3.41 -21.57 9.11
C PRO A 223 -2.56 -20.73 8.14
N ALA A 224 -1.44 -20.18 8.63
CA ALA A 224 -0.39 -19.57 7.83
C ALA A 224 0.55 -20.66 7.32
N ASN A 225 0.10 -21.45 6.34
CA ASN A 225 0.75 -22.69 5.94
C ASN A 225 1.72 -22.54 4.77
N CYS A 226 1.93 -21.34 4.23
CA CYS A 226 2.89 -21.11 3.15
C CYS A 226 3.43 -19.67 3.18
N LEU A 227 4.65 -19.49 2.66
CA LEU A 227 5.19 -18.19 2.30
C LEU A 227 5.03 -17.95 0.81
N TRP A 228 4.37 -16.86 0.45
CA TRP A 228 4.16 -16.43 -0.91
C TRP A 228 5.13 -15.30 -1.27
N LEU A 229 6.02 -15.54 -2.24
CA LEU A 229 7.06 -14.61 -2.64
C LEU A 229 6.63 -13.77 -3.83
N TRP A 230 6.62 -12.45 -3.69
CA TRP A 230 6.17 -11.52 -4.74
C TRP A 230 6.66 -10.10 -4.52
N GLY A 231 6.31 -9.17 -5.40
CA GLY A 231 6.63 -7.74 -5.22
C GLY A 231 8.12 -7.47 -5.29
N GLU A 232 8.81 -8.24 -6.12
CA GLU A 232 10.25 -8.30 -6.28
C GLU A 232 10.84 -7.01 -6.84
N GLY A 233 12.06 -6.71 -6.42
CA GLY A 233 12.91 -5.78 -7.13
C GLY A 233 14.22 -5.48 -6.43
N ARG A 234 14.99 -4.57 -7.04
CA ARG A 234 16.29 -4.14 -6.54
C ARG A 234 16.17 -2.79 -5.87
N ALA A 235 16.97 -2.55 -4.84
CA ALA A 235 17.08 -1.22 -4.26
C ALA A 235 17.53 -0.22 -5.33
N VAL A 236 16.91 0.97 -5.33
CA VAL A 236 17.26 2.08 -6.22
C VAL A 236 17.47 3.32 -5.36
N MET A 237 18.58 4.03 -5.58
CA MET A 237 18.80 5.32 -4.93
C MET A 237 18.07 6.44 -5.67
N TRP A 238 17.33 7.24 -4.91
CA TRP A 238 16.54 8.35 -5.44
C TRP A 238 17.24 9.67 -5.10
N PRO A 239 17.28 10.65 -6.01
CA PRO A 239 17.65 12.02 -5.65
C PRO A 239 16.61 12.57 -4.67
N SER A 240 17.02 13.18 -3.57
CA SER A 240 16.08 13.65 -2.55
C SER A 240 15.18 14.79 -3.05
N LEU A 241 14.03 14.98 -2.41
CA LEU A 241 13.16 16.13 -2.67
C LEU A 241 13.83 17.47 -2.32
N ALA A 242 14.74 17.47 -1.35
CA ALA A 242 15.57 18.63 -1.02
C ALA A 242 16.46 19.03 -2.21
N GLU A 243 17.13 18.06 -2.84
CA GLU A 243 17.96 18.30 -4.03
C GLU A 243 17.14 18.72 -5.26
N GLN A 244 15.95 18.15 -5.44
CA GLN A 244 15.14 18.40 -6.64
C GLN A 244 14.28 19.66 -6.55
N TYR A 245 13.74 19.97 -5.36
CA TYR A 245 12.71 20.98 -5.17
C TYR A 245 12.99 21.98 -4.05
N ASP A 246 14.12 21.87 -3.33
CA ASP A 246 14.42 22.71 -2.16
C ASP A 246 13.33 22.56 -1.07
N ILE A 247 12.84 21.31 -0.89
CA ILE A 247 11.78 20.95 0.05
C ILE A 247 12.29 19.90 1.03
N GLU A 248 12.17 20.22 2.32
CA GLU A 248 12.26 19.25 3.40
C GLU A 248 10.86 18.89 3.91
N GLY A 249 10.68 17.62 4.27
CA GLY A 249 9.39 17.14 4.72
C GLY A 249 9.46 15.90 5.58
N ALA A 250 8.27 15.43 5.98
CA ALA A 250 8.09 14.20 6.72
C ALA A 250 7.08 13.27 6.06
N VAL A 251 7.22 11.96 6.29
CA VAL A 251 6.21 10.95 5.95
C VAL A 251 5.51 10.44 7.19
N VAL A 252 4.18 10.47 7.16
CA VAL A 252 3.27 9.98 8.20
C VAL A 252 2.50 8.79 7.63
N ALA A 253 3.04 7.58 7.81
CA ALA A 253 2.47 6.36 7.27
C ALA A 253 2.72 5.16 8.19
N THR A 254 1.69 4.35 8.41
CA THR A 254 1.81 3.02 9.06
C THR A 254 2.00 1.89 8.06
N ASN A 255 1.83 2.17 6.76
CA ASN A 255 2.08 1.20 5.70
C ASN A 255 3.54 1.31 5.25
N ASP A 256 4.28 0.21 5.33
CA ASP A 256 5.71 0.17 5.02
C ASP A 256 6.05 0.57 3.60
N VAL A 257 5.20 0.27 2.62
CA VAL A 257 5.42 0.69 1.22
C VAL A 257 5.40 2.22 1.13
N HIS A 258 4.40 2.88 1.72
CA HIS A 258 4.28 4.34 1.65
C HIS A 258 5.30 5.06 2.52
N ARG A 259 5.65 4.49 3.68
CA ARG A 259 6.77 4.95 4.51
C ARG A 259 8.08 4.86 3.74
N GLY A 260 8.30 3.73 3.05
CA GLY A 260 9.42 3.49 2.14
C GLY A 260 9.50 4.49 0.99
N VAL A 261 8.38 4.83 0.34
CA VAL A 261 8.34 5.89 -0.68
C VAL A 261 8.83 7.22 -0.12
N GLY A 262 8.39 7.60 1.08
CA GLY A 262 8.82 8.83 1.74
C GLY A 262 10.31 8.81 2.07
N ILE A 263 10.80 7.73 2.68
CA ILE A 263 12.22 7.56 3.02
C ILE A 263 13.10 7.60 1.77
N SER A 264 12.73 6.87 0.71
CA SER A 264 13.45 6.90 -0.56
C SER A 264 13.49 8.31 -1.14
N ALA A 265 12.42 9.09 -1.02
CA ALA A 265 12.36 10.48 -1.47
C ALA A 265 13.12 11.48 -0.55
N GLY A 266 13.77 11.01 0.51
CA GLY A 266 14.52 11.83 1.46
C GLY A 266 13.67 12.54 2.51
N LEU A 267 12.45 12.05 2.78
CA LEU A 267 11.60 12.57 3.87
C LEU A 267 11.99 11.96 5.21
N ASP A 268 11.88 12.77 6.27
CA ASP A 268 11.98 12.28 7.64
C ASP A 268 10.81 11.35 7.92
N SER A 269 11.08 10.13 8.35
CA SER A 269 10.01 9.23 8.76
C SER A 269 9.57 9.53 10.18
N VAL A 270 8.26 9.71 10.37
CA VAL A 270 7.67 9.63 11.70
C VAL A 270 7.81 8.21 12.26
N ASP A 271 8.11 8.14 13.56
CA ASP A 271 8.15 6.90 14.33
C ASP A 271 6.76 6.22 14.32
N PRO A 272 6.65 4.96 13.86
CA PRO A 272 5.39 4.22 13.89
C PRO A 272 4.71 4.16 15.26
N GLU A 273 5.46 4.18 16.37
CA GLU A 273 4.89 4.16 17.72
C GLU A 273 4.04 5.41 18.02
N ARG A 274 4.41 6.56 17.45
CA ARG A 274 3.63 7.81 17.56
C ARG A 274 2.28 7.75 16.84
N LEU A 275 2.06 6.75 15.98
CA LEU A 275 0.85 6.64 15.17
C LEU A 275 -0.22 5.74 15.79
N GLU A 276 0.03 5.18 16.99
CA GLU A 276 -0.95 4.41 17.78
C GLU A 276 -1.69 3.34 16.96
N GLY A 277 -0.95 2.48 16.24
CA GLY A 277 -1.55 1.43 15.41
C GLY A 277 -2.27 1.94 14.15
N GLY A 278 -2.17 3.24 13.87
CA GLY A 278 -2.74 3.87 12.69
C GLY A 278 -4.01 4.68 12.92
N ASP A 279 -4.29 5.09 14.16
CA ASP A 279 -5.43 5.96 14.48
C ASP A 279 -5.42 7.22 13.58
N LEU A 280 -6.59 7.47 12.97
CA LEU A 280 -6.76 8.51 11.96
C LEU A 280 -6.58 9.92 12.56
N ARG A 281 -7.06 10.15 13.78
CA ARG A 281 -6.94 11.45 14.46
C ARG A 281 -5.51 11.68 14.94
N THR A 282 -4.86 10.66 15.48
CA THR A 282 -3.46 10.71 15.87
C THR A 282 -2.58 11.02 14.67
N LYS A 283 -2.81 10.38 13.51
CA LYS A 283 -2.11 10.74 12.25
C LYS A 283 -2.30 12.21 11.86
N ALA A 284 -3.51 12.75 11.96
CA ALA A 284 -3.76 14.16 11.65
C ALA A 284 -2.99 15.09 12.60
N ILE A 285 -3.01 14.80 13.91
CA ILE A 285 -2.29 15.56 14.94
C ILE A 285 -0.79 15.52 14.66
N VAL A 286 -0.22 14.34 14.47
CA VAL A 286 1.21 14.16 14.21
C VAL A 286 1.63 14.85 12.91
N ALA A 287 0.82 14.78 11.85
CA ALA A 287 1.09 15.53 10.62
C ALA A 287 1.14 17.05 10.85
N LEU A 288 0.24 17.60 11.68
CA LEU A 288 0.25 19.01 12.04
C LEU A 288 1.46 19.40 12.90
N GLU A 289 1.93 18.51 13.78
CA GLU A 289 3.16 18.72 14.56
C GLU A 289 4.40 18.81 13.66
N GLU A 290 4.49 17.97 12.61
CA GLU A 290 5.62 18.01 11.67
C GLU A 290 5.67 19.34 10.88
N PHE A 291 4.53 19.97 10.60
CA PHE A 291 4.48 21.29 9.95
C PHE A 291 5.09 22.43 10.78
N ALA A 292 5.33 22.23 12.09
CA ALA A 292 6.06 23.20 12.92
C ALA A 292 7.54 23.30 12.51
N LYS A 293 8.10 22.24 11.92
CA LYS A 293 9.52 22.15 11.56
C LYS A 293 9.75 22.02 10.05
N LYS A 294 8.76 21.54 9.32
CA LYS A 294 8.87 21.18 7.90
C LYS A 294 7.85 21.91 7.04
N ASP A 295 8.13 21.99 5.75
CA ASP A 295 7.23 22.65 4.79
C ASP A 295 6.35 21.65 4.04
N PHE A 296 6.71 20.37 4.04
CA PHE A 296 5.97 19.32 3.38
C PHE A 296 5.68 18.14 4.30
N VAL A 297 4.44 17.62 4.25
CA VAL A 297 4.09 16.35 4.90
C VAL A 297 3.35 15.44 3.91
N TYR A 298 3.88 14.22 3.73
CA TYR A 298 3.23 13.13 3.01
C TYR A 298 2.48 12.23 3.99
N VAL A 299 1.16 12.33 4.01
CA VAL A 299 0.29 11.53 4.88
C VAL A 299 -0.29 10.38 4.09
N HIS A 300 -0.08 9.15 4.54
CA HIS A 300 -0.76 7.97 4.00
C HIS A 300 -1.63 7.30 5.08
N ALA A 301 -2.88 7.10 4.73
CA ALA A 301 -3.82 6.33 5.51
C ALA A 301 -4.69 5.49 4.57
N LYS A 302 -5.04 4.29 5.03
CA LYS A 302 -5.92 3.38 4.33
C LYS A 302 -7.02 2.92 5.29
N LEU A 303 -8.12 2.40 4.73
CA LEU A 303 -9.05 1.60 5.53
C LEU A 303 -8.32 0.37 6.11
N THR A 304 -8.85 -0.21 7.18
CA THR A 304 -8.23 -1.38 7.81
C THR A 304 -8.28 -2.59 6.87
N ASP A 305 -7.39 -3.55 7.07
CA ASP A 305 -7.32 -4.73 6.19
C ASP A 305 -8.59 -5.59 6.28
N GLU A 306 -9.24 -5.62 7.46
CA GLU A 306 -10.56 -6.23 7.66
C GLU A 306 -11.62 -5.59 6.75
N VAL A 307 -11.60 -4.27 6.60
CA VAL A 307 -12.58 -3.52 5.79
C VAL A 307 -12.24 -3.60 4.29
N ILE A 308 -10.96 -3.57 3.94
CA ILE A 308 -10.52 -3.63 2.54
C ILE A 308 -10.81 -5.01 1.95
N HIS A 309 -10.43 -6.07 2.66
CA HIS A 309 -10.54 -7.46 2.21
C HIS A 309 -11.86 -8.13 2.61
N GLY A 310 -12.63 -7.52 3.51
CA GLY A 310 -13.95 -7.99 3.89
C GLY A 310 -15.03 -7.71 2.86
N THR A 311 -16.17 -8.38 3.04
CA THR A 311 -17.37 -8.24 2.18
C THR A 311 -18.40 -7.25 2.71
N ASP A 312 -18.20 -6.70 3.92
CA ASP A 312 -19.13 -5.76 4.55
C ASP A 312 -19.02 -4.35 3.92
N ILE A 313 -19.92 -4.08 2.98
CA ILE A 313 -20.01 -2.79 2.30
C ILE A 313 -20.40 -1.66 3.25
N LYS A 314 -21.18 -1.93 4.31
CA LYS A 314 -21.55 -0.90 5.29
C LYS A 314 -20.35 -0.51 6.14
N ALA A 315 -19.56 -1.47 6.58
CA ALA A 315 -18.30 -1.21 7.27
C ALA A 315 -17.34 -0.38 6.39
N LYS A 316 -17.32 -0.65 5.06
CA LYS A 316 -16.54 0.15 4.11
C LYS A 316 -17.02 1.60 4.01
N VAL A 317 -18.33 1.82 3.89
CA VAL A 317 -18.92 3.17 3.91
C VAL A 317 -18.58 3.89 5.22
N GLN A 318 -18.76 3.23 6.36
CA GLN A 318 -18.43 3.80 7.68
C GLN A 318 -16.94 4.15 7.79
N GLY A 319 -16.05 3.27 7.36
CA GLY A 319 -14.61 3.53 7.38
C GLY A 319 -14.21 4.75 6.54
N ILE A 320 -14.89 4.99 5.41
CA ILE A 320 -14.68 6.20 4.58
C ILE A 320 -15.15 7.46 5.31
N GLU A 321 -16.30 7.41 5.98
CA GLU A 321 -16.79 8.54 6.79
C GLU A 321 -15.88 8.84 7.98
N GLU A 322 -15.32 7.80 8.62
CA GLU A 322 -14.35 7.94 9.69
C GLU A 322 -13.02 8.51 9.18
N PHE A 323 -12.56 8.09 8.00
CA PHE A 323 -11.40 8.69 7.33
C PHE A 323 -11.58 10.19 7.13
N ASP A 324 -12.72 10.61 6.58
CA ASP A 324 -13.03 12.02 6.36
C ASP A 324 -13.10 12.81 7.68
N ARG A 325 -13.82 12.27 8.67
CA ARG A 325 -14.09 12.92 9.96
C ARG A 325 -12.87 13.00 10.88
N HIS A 326 -12.04 11.96 10.92
CA HIS A 326 -10.97 11.82 11.89
C HIS A 326 -9.60 12.16 11.34
N LEU A 327 -9.36 12.02 10.03
CA LEU A 327 -8.10 12.43 9.40
C LEU A 327 -8.25 13.74 8.63
N VAL A 328 -9.10 13.77 7.61
CA VAL A 328 -9.16 14.90 6.65
C VAL A 328 -9.64 16.18 7.34
N GLY A 329 -10.74 16.10 8.11
CA GLY A 329 -11.30 17.24 8.83
C GLY A 329 -10.30 17.91 9.77
N PRO A 330 -9.75 17.20 10.77
CA PRO A 330 -8.79 17.77 11.71
C PRO A 330 -7.53 18.30 11.03
N LEU A 331 -7.03 17.63 9.99
CA LEU A 331 -5.85 18.08 9.23
C LEU A 331 -6.12 19.40 8.50
N VAL A 332 -7.26 19.51 7.80
CA VAL A 332 -7.66 20.75 7.10
C VAL A 332 -7.91 21.89 8.08
N GLU A 333 -8.62 21.64 9.18
CA GLU A 333 -8.87 22.64 10.23
C GLU A 333 -7.58 23.12 10.89
N GLY A 334 -6.62 22.23 11.08
CA GLY A 334 -5.29 22.58 11.59
C GLY A 334 -4.49 23.42 10.60
N LEU A 335 -4.46 23.02 9.33
CA LEU A 335 -3.75 23.75 8.27
C LEU A 335 -4.34 25.14 8.03
N ASP A 336 -5.66 25.29 8.05
CA ASP A 336 -6.34 26.60 7.93
C ASP A 336 -5.89 27.58 9.04
N LYS A 337 -5.44 27.09 10.21
CA LYS A 337 -4.89 27.92 11.31
C LYS A 337 -3.40 28.27 11.13
N LEU A 338 -2.66 27.49 10.34
CA LEU A 338 -1.23 27.70 10.08
C LEU A 338 -0.97 28.70 8.94
N GLY A 339 -2.00 29.04 8.15
CA GLY A 339 -1.93 29.99 7.05
C GLY A 339 -2.07 29.31 5.68
N PRO A 340 -1.58 29.95 4.59
CA PRO A 340 -1.71 29.41 3.24
C PRO A 340 -0.99 28.07 3.08
N TYR A 341 -1.70 27.09 2.53
CA TYR A 341 -1.18 25.77 2.20
C TYR A 341 -1.67 25.29 0.85
N ARG A 342 -0.94 24.36 0.25
CA ARG A 342 -1.32 23.66 -0.98
C ARG A 342 -1.54 22.19 -0.64
N PHE A 343 -2.66 21.65 -1.08
CA PHE A 343 -3.03 20.27 -0.82
C PHE A 343 -3.13 19.46 -2.11
N LEU A 344 -2.84 18.17 -1.98
CA LEU A 344 -3.12 17.16 -2.98
C LEU A 344 -3.67 15.93 -2.25
N VAL A 345 -4.96 15.67 -2.43
CA VAL A 345 -5.59 14.43 -1.99
C VAL A 345 -5.58 13.47 -3.17
N ILE A 346 -5.09 12.26 -2.96
CA ILE A 346 -5.06 11.22 -3.99
C ILE A 346 -5.76 9.99 -3.45
N CYS A 347 -6.54 9.37 -4.33
CA CYS A 347 -7.17 8.09 -4.07
C CYS A 347 -6.79 7.12 -5.19
N ASP A 348 -6.36 5.93 -4.78
CA ASP A 348 -6.10 4.79 -5.66
C ASP A 348 -6.93 3.57 -5.26
N HIS A 349 -6.98 2.60 -6.17
CA HIS A 349 -7.73 1.36 -5.97
C HIS A 349 -6.84 0.35 -5.25
N SER A 350 -7.41 -0.37 -4.28
CA SER A 350 -6.74 -1.49 -3.62
C SER A 350 -6.34 -2.59 -4.60
N ALA A 351 -5.38 -3.43 -4.21
CA ALA A 351 -5.02 -4.63 -4.96
C ALA A 351 -6.27 -5.46 -5.33
N GLY A 352 -6.41 -5.79 -6.62
CA GLY A 352 -7.55 -6.54 -7.16
C GLY A 352 -8.71 -5.69 -7.70
N ILE A 353 -8.73 -4.38 -7.43
CA ILE A 353 -9.73 -3.44 -7.98
C ILE A 353 -9.06 -2.60 -9.08
N GLN A 354 -9.65 -2.56 -10.27
CA GLN A 354 -9.10 -1.80 -11.40
C GLN A 354 -9.79 -0.46 -11.56
N GLY A 355 -9.02 0.61 -11.72
CA GLY A 355 -9.55 1.91 -12.11
C GLY A 355 -8.48 3.00 -12.07
N PRO A 356 -8.71 4.12 -12.77
CA PRO A 356 -7.78 5.24 -12.71
C PRO A 356 -7.76 5.82 -11.30
N ALA A 357 -6.57 6.15 -10.81
CA ALA A 357 -6.46 6.99 -9.62
C ALA A 357 -7.05 8.36 -9.91
N PHE A 358 -7.52 9.05 -8.88
CA PHE A 358 -8.06 10.40 -9.00
C PHE A 358 -7.58 11.29 -7.85
N TYR A 359 -7.70 12.59 -8.05
CA TYR A 359 -7.11 13.57 -7.15
C TYR A 359 -7.95 14.83 -6.99
N ALA A 360 -7.80 15.47 -5.83
CA ALA A 360 -8.21 16.84 -5.60
C ALA A 360 -6.96 17.67 -5.27
N PHE A 361 -6.76 18.78 -5.96
CA PHE A 361 -5.58 19.64 -5.81
C PHE A 361 -5.97 21.11 -5.73
N GLY A 362 -5.46 21.83 -4.75
CA GLY A 362 -5.74 23.26 -4.65
C GLY A 362 -4.95 23.93 -3.54
N GLU A 363 -5.34 25.16 -3.24
CA GLU A 363 -4.80 25.94 -2.13
C GLU A 363 -5.88 26.16 -1.07
N GLY A 364 -5.47 26.15 0.20
CA GLY A 364 -6.32 26.47 1.35
C GLY A 364 -5.79 27.67 2.14
N GLY A 365 -6.51 28.05 3.20
CA GLY A 365 -6.25 29.30 3.94
C GLY A 365 -6.80 30.59 3.29
N GLY A 366 -7.64 30.47 2.25
CA GLY A 366 -8.29 31.59 1.53
C GLY A 366 -9.83 31.49 1.47
N LYS A 367 -10.49 32.43 0.77
CA LYS A 367 -11.95 32.37 0.55
C LYS A 367 -12.30 31.18 -0.35
N ASP A 368 -13.42 30.52 -0.08
CA ASP A 368 -13.93 29.42 -0.92
C ASP A 368 -14.35 29.95 -2.30
N VAL A 369 -13.54 29.73 -3.33
CA VAL A 369 -13.85 30.08 -4.74
C VAL A 369 -14.22 28.82 -5.54
N GLY A 370 -14.85 27.84 -4.88
CA GLY A 370 -15.04 26.51 -5.42
C GLY A 370 -16.24 26.34 -6.36
N THR A 371 -16.24 25.25 -7.13
CA THR A 371 -17.40 24.81 -7.93
C THR A 371 -18.41 24.11 -7.03
N ALA A 372 -19.56 24.74 -6.77
CA ALA A 372 -20.60 24.16 -5.92
C ALA A 372 -21.16 22.84 -6.51
N GLY A 373 -21.44 21.87 -5.64
CA GLY A 373 -22.10 20.60 -6.00
C GLY A 373 -21.16 19.46 -6.42
N ARG A 374 -19.86 19.73 -6.60
CA ARG A 374 -18.85 18.70 -6.86
C ARG A 374 -18.47 17.96 -5.57
N ARG A 375 -18.31 16.65 -5.66
CA ARG A 375 -17.90 15.73 -4.58
C ARG A 375 -16.58 15.04 -4.91
N PHE A 376 -15.86 14.57 -3.91
CA PHE A 376 -14.66 13.77 -4.09
C PHE A 376 -15.02 12.30 -4.35
N THR A 377 -15.45 11.98 -5.56
CA THR A 377 -15.88 10.61 -5.95
C THR A 377 -15.29 10.20 -7.29
N GLU A 378 -15.28 8.90 -7.57
CA GLU A 378 -14.83 8.34 -8.85
C GLU A 378 -15.65 8.92 -10.02
N ALA A 379 -16.96 9.07 -9.83
CA ALA A 379 -17.87 9.57 -10.86
C ALA A 379 -17.61 11.05 -11.18
N ASP A 380 -17.49 11.91 -10.16
CA ASP A 380 -17.23 13.34 -10.35
C ASP A 380 -15.83 13.59 -10.92
N ALA A 381 -14.84 12.79 -10.51
CA ALA A 381 -13.50 12.85 -11.10
C ALA A 381 -13.49 12.44 -12.58
N SER A 382 -14.27 11.43 -12.94
CA SER A 382 -14.42 10.95 -14.33
C SER A 382 -15.24 11.91 -15.19
N ALA A 383 -16.19 12.64 -14.60
CA ALA A 383 -17.00 13.65 -15.28
C ALA A 383 -16.30 15.02 -15.41
N SER A 384 -15.13 15.18 -14.80
CA SER A 384 -14.35 16.42 -14.88
C SER A 384 -13.93 16.72 -16.32
N SER A 385 -13.99 17.99 -16.72
CA SER A 385 -13.49 18.45 -18.03
C SER A 385 -11.97 18.57 -18.08
N THR A 386 -11.30 18.41 -16.94
CA THR A 386 -9.84 18.39 -16.84
C THR A 386 -9.29 17.10 -17.45
N PRO A 387 -8.37 17.17 -18.44
CA PRO A 387 -7.70 15.99 -18.97
C PRO A 387 -6.95 15.23 -17.87
N ALA A 388 -6.90 13.90 -17.98
CA ALA A 388 -6.12 13.06 -17.06
C ALA A 388 -4.69 13.59 -16.95
N ARG A 389 -4.23 13.83 -15.72
CA ARG A 389 -2.91 14.41 -15.47
C ARG A 389 -1.86 13.31 -15.32
N ASP A 390 -0.74 13.54 -16.00
CA ASP A 390 0.47 12.74 -15.80
C ASP A 390 0.99 12.92 -14.37
N ALA A 391 0.90 11.85 -13.58
CA ALA A 391 1.31 11.85 -12.17
C ALA A 391 2.79 12.24 -12.01
N THR A 392 3.65 11.86 -12.96
CA THR A 392 5.10 12.14 -12.90
C THR A 392 5.45 13.62 -12.99
N LYS A 393 4.53 14.43 -13.53
CA LYS A 393 4.71 15.88 -13.69
C LYS A 393 4.03 16.68 -12.58
N PHE A 394 3.33 16.00 -11.67
CA PHE A 394 2.50 16.66 -10.67
C PHE A 394 3.34 17.40 -9.63
N ALA A 395 4.48 16.83 -9.21
CA ALA A 395 5.40 17.46 -8.27
C ALA A 395 5.86 18.86 -8.71
N ASN A 396 6.14 19.06 -10.01
CA ASN A 396 6.53 20.37 -10.54
C ASN A 396 5.47 21.44 -10.32
N LYS A 397 4.19 21.08 -10.46
CA LYS A 397 3.06 21.98 -10.17
C LYS A 397 2.83 22.11 -8.67
N PHE A 398 2.98 21.01 -7.94
CA PHE A 398 2.72 20.97 -6.51
C PHE A 398 3.73 21.84 -5.75
N PHE A 399 5.01 21.77 -6.07
CA PHE A 399 6.08 22.54 -5.41
C PHE A 399 6.44 23.85 -6.12
N SER A 400 5.72 24.27 -7.17
CA SER A 400 6.02 25.55 -7.83
C SER A 400 5.87 26.72 -6.86
N LYS A 401 6.87 27.61 -6.81
CA LYS A 401 6.78 28.89 -6.10
C LYS A 401 5.72 29.76 -6.80
N SER A 402 4.76 30.27 -6.03
CA SER A 402 3.66 31.12 -6.53
C SER A 402 4.14 32.51 -6.94
#